data_AF-A0A5E4KND5-F1
#
_entry.id   AF-A0A5E4KND5-F1
#
_cell.length_a   1.000
_cell.length_b   1.000
_cell.length_c   1.000
_cell.angle_alpha   90.00
_cell.angle_beta   90.00
_cell.angle_gamma   90.00
#
_symmetry.space_group_name_H-M   'P 1'
#
loop_
_entity.id
_entity.type
_entity.pdbx_description
1 polymer ?
#
loop_
_entity_poly.entity_id
_entity_poly.type
_entity_poly.pdbx_seq_one_letter_code
_entity_poly.pdbx_strand_id
1 'polypeptide(L)' 'MGPVSSTDILTKKPDKLENPEIFMVSKIKRCSCGRYTLREICPVCGSATKYSQPARFSLEDRYGKYRRIARKNKL' A
#
# COMPACT_ATOMS: atom_id res chain seq x y z
N MET A 1 40.80 -7.95 -6.63
CA MET A 1 39.94 -8.31 -5.47
C MET A 1 40.12 -7.23 -4.42
N GLY A 2 39.24 -6.23 -4.40
CA GLY A 2 39.25 -5.16 -3.39
C GLY A 2 38.21 -5.47 -2.30
N PRO A 3 38.45 -5.11 -1.02
CA PRO A 3 37.49 -5.34 0.04
C PRO A 3 36.34 -4.34 -0.08
N VAL A 4 35.11 -4.83 -0.17
CA VAL A 4 33.91 -3.98 -0.11
C VAL A 4 33.80 -3.37 1.29
N SER A 5 33.64 -2.05 1.34
CA SER A 5 33.51 -1.26 2.56
C SER A 5 32.24 -1.63 3.35
N SER A 6 32.37 -1.64 4.67
CA SER A 6 31.38 -2.06 5.69
C SER A 6 30.03 -1.29 5.71
N THR A 7 29.76 -0.40 4.76
CA THR A 7 28.59 0.50 4.79
C THR A 7 27.41 0.04 3.94
N ASP A 8 27.51 -1.06 3.19
CA ASP A 8 26.46 -1.43 2.21
C ASP A 8 25.49 -2.53 2.67
N ILE A 9 25.41 -2.81 3.98
CA ILE A 9 24.47 -3.82 4.51
C ILE A 9 23.06 -3.24 4.76
N LEU A 10 22.87 -1.92 4.71
CA LEU A 10 21.56 -1.26 4.92
C LEU A 10 20.84 -0.77 3.65
N THR A 11 21.34 -1.11 2.45
CA THR A 11 20.66 -0.80 1.17
C THR A 11 20.18 -2.06 0.44
N LYS A 12 20.06 -3.20 1.12
CA LYS A 12 19.18 -4.26 0.65
C LYS A 12 17.74 -3.84 0.93
N LYS A 13 17.18 -2.96 0.08
CA LYS A 13 15.73 -3.01 -0.17
C LYS A 13 15.48 -4.48 -0.55
N PRO A 14 14.68 -5.23 0.21
CA PRO A 14 14.31 -6.56 -0.27
C PRO A 14 13.66 -6.35 -1.63
N ASP A 15 14.30 -6.88 -2.68
CA ASP A 15 13.72 -6.94 -4.00
C ASP A 15 12.34 -7.57 -3.85
N LYS A 16 11.32 -6.83 -4.29
CA LYS A 16 9.91 -7.10 -4.02
C LYS A 16 9.36 -8.32 -4.77
N LEU A 17 10.20 -9.31 -5.08
CA LEU A 17 9.92 -10.38 -6.04
C LEU A 17 10.52 -11.71 -5.58
N GLU A 18 10.22 -12.15 -4.36
CA GLU A 18 10.49 -13.54 -3.94
C GLU A 18 9.56 -13.93 -2.78
N ASN A 19 8.25 -13.77 -2.98
CA ASN A 19 7.20 -14.44 -2.20
C ASN A 19 5.87 -14.35 -2.98
N PRO A 20 5.44 -15.40 -3.70
CA PRO A 20 4.23 -15.34 -4.54
C PRO A 20 2.91 -15.35 -3.75
N GLU A 21 2.91 -15.47 -2.42
CA GLU A 21 1.71 -15.31 -1.57
C GLU A 21 1.38 -13.84 -1.26
N ILE A 22 1.76 -12.90 -2.12
CA ILE A 22 1.44 -11.48 -1.97
C ILE A 22 0.00 -11.25 -2.45
N PHE A 23 -0.92 -11.40 -1.50
CA PHE A 23 -2.21 -10.72 -1.35
C PHE A 23 -2.86 -10.16 -2.64
N MET A 24 -3.86 -10.89 -3.17
CA MET A 24 -4.72 -10.42 -4.26
C MET A 24 -5.61 -9.24 -3.79
N VAL A 25 -5.34 -8.04 -4.30
CA VAL A 25 -6.21 -6.86 -4.12
C VAL A 25 -7.19 -6.79 -5.30
N SER A 26 -8.48 -6.56 -5.02
CA SER A 26 -9.50 -6.46 -6.06
C SER A 26 -9.16 -5.35 -7.08
N LYS A 27 -9.27 -5.63 -8.38
CA LYS A 27 -9.06 -4.63 -9.45
C LYS A 27 -10.15 -3.56 -9.51
N ILE A 28 -11.25 -3.74 -8.79
CA ILE A 28 -12.39 -2.82 -8.76
C ILE A 28 -12.04 -1.57 -7.93
N LYS A 29 -12.10 -0.39 -8.58
CA LYS A 29 -11.90 0.91 -7.95
C LYS A 29 -13.24 1.64 -7.80
N ARG A 30 -13.31 2.54 -6.81
CA ARG A 30 -14.45 3.41 -6.52
C ARG A 30 -14.00 4.86 -6.48
N CYS A 31 -14.81 5.71 -7.08
CA CYS A 31 -14.65 7.15 -7.06
C CYS A 31 -15.30 7.76 -5.81
N SER A 32 -14.85 8.94 -5.38
CA SER A 32 -15.52 9.75 -4.33
C SER A 32 -16.97 10.10 -4.70
N CYS A 33 -17.29 10.21 -5.99
CA CYS A 33 -18.67 10.40 -6.47
C CYS A 33 -19.57 9.15 -6.33
N GLY A 34 -19.04 8.03 -5.85
CA GLY A 34 -19.78 6.79 -5.63
C GLY A 34 -19.76 5.80 -6.79
N ARG A 35 -19.26 6.19 -7.97
CA ARG A 35 -19.21 5.30 -9.15
C ARG A 35 -18.07 4.29 -9.09
N TYR A 36 -18.36 3.06 -9.48
CA TYR A 36 -17.39 2.00 -9.65
C TYR A 36 -16.76 2.03 -11.04
N THR A 37 -15.45 1.75 -11.12
CA THR A 37 -14.71 1.69 -12.37
C THR A 37 -13.43 0.87 -12.23
N LEU A 38 -12.88 0.42 -13.36
CA LEU A 38 -11.54 -0.19 -13.42
C LEU A 38 -10.46 0.82 -13.79
N ARG A 39 -10.85 2.03 -14.22
CA ARG A 39 -9.93 3.11 -14.60
C ARG A 39 -9.36 3.81 -13.38
N GLU A 40 -8.19 4.40 -13.53
CA GLU A 40 -7.55 5.20 -12.48
C GLU A 40 -8.21 6.56 -12.27
N ILE A 41 -8.85 7.07 -13.33
CA ILE A 41 -9.55 8.35 -13.34
C ILE A 41 -11.03 8.07 -13.60
N CYS A 42 -11.91 8.72 -12.83
CA CYS A 42 -13.34 8.58 -13.01
C CYS A 42 -13.77 9.21 -14.35
N PRO A 43 -14.47 8.49 -15.24
CA PRO A 43 -14.89 9.02 -16.54
C PRO A 43 -16.00 10.08 -16.45
N VAL A 44 -16.62 10.26 -15.29
CA VAL A 44 -17.75 11.19 -15.10
C VAL A 44 -17.32 12.50 -14.45
N CYS A 45 -16.52 12.42 -13.38
CA CYS A 45 -16.12 13.61 -12.61
C CYS A 45 -14.63 13.94 -12.69
N GLY A 46 -13.83 13.11 -13.37
CA GLY A 46 -12.39 13.35 -13.54
C GLY A 46 -11.53 13.13 -12.28
N SER A 47 -12.11 12.83 -11.11
CA SER A 47 -11.31 12.60 -9.90
C SER A 47 -10.63 11.23 -9.89
N ALA A 48 -9.50 11.13 -9.17
CA ALA A 48 -8.76 9.89 -9.00
C ALA A 48 -9.56 8.83 -8.23
N THR A 49 -9.53 7.59 -8.70
CA THR A 49 -10.25 6.46 -8.11
C THR A 49 -9.37 5.72 -7.11
N LYS A 50 -9.99 5.12 -6.09
CA LYS A 50 -9.31 4.35 -5.05
C LYS A 50 -9.78 2.91 -5.07
N TYR A 51 -8.97 1.97 -4.62
CA TYR A 51 -9.43 0.59 -4.47
C TYR A 51 -10.67 0.53 -3.58
N SER A 52 -11.72 -0.15 -4.06
CA SER A 52 -12.98 -0.21 -3.31
C SER A 52 -12.87 -1.10 -2.08
N GLN A 53 -11.98 -2.07 -2.11
CA GLN A 53 -11.80 -3.03 -1.02
C GLN A 53 -11.00 -2.38 0.11
N PRO A 54 -11.41 -2.56 1.38
CA PRO A 54 -10.64 -2.08 2.52
C PRO A 54 -9.29 -2.82 2.63
N ALA A 55 -8.37 -2.23 3.39
CA ALA A 55 -7.15 -2.92 3.79
C ALA A 55 -7.50 -4.22 4.54
N ARG A 56 -6.66 -5.26 4.37
CA ARG A 56 -6.81 -6.52 5.09
C ARG A 56 -6.66 -6.30 6.60
N PHE A 57 -7.39 -7.08 7.37
CA PHE A 57 -7.27 -7.14 8.82
C PHE A 57 -6.34 -8.31 9.21
N SER A 58 -5.51 -8.11 10.24
CA SER A 58 -4.67 -9.15 10.86
C SER A 58 -4.87 -9.03 12.36
N LEU A 59 -4.93 -10.17 13.05
CA LEU A 59 -5.10 -10.23 14.50
C LEU A 59 -3.86 -9.68 15.23
N GLU A 60 -2.68 -9.95 14.68
CA GLU A 60 -1.41 -9.50 15.24
C GLU A 60 -1.21 -7.99 15.10
N ASP A 61 -1.78 -7.37 14.06
CA ASP A 61 -1.74 -5.92 13.78
C ASP A 61 -0.40 -5.24 14.16
N ARG A 62 0.71 -5.74 13.62
CA ARG A 62 2.08 -5.31 13.99
C ARG A 62 2.30 -3.79 13.95
N TYR A 63 1.59 -3.08 13.08
CA TYR A 63 1.70 -1.62 12.92
C TYR A 63 0.54 -0.83 13.55
N GLY A 64 -0.30 -1.47 14.36
CA GLY A 64 -1.49 -0.88 14.99
C GLY A 64 -1.17 0.35 15.85
N LYS A 65 -0.15 0.27 16.71
CA LYS A 65 0.30 1.39 17.56
C LYS A 65 0.60 2.64 16.74
N TYR A 66 1.41 2.50 15.70
CA TYR A 66 1.81 3.61 14.82
C TYR A 66 0.62 4.16 14.04
N ARG A 67 -0.26 3.30 13.54
CA ARG A 67 -1.48 3.72 12.84
C ARG A 67 -2.40 4.57 13.73
N ARG A 68 -2.53 4.23 15.02
CA ARG A 68 -3.32 5.02 15.99
C ARG A 68 -2.68 6.37 16.29
N ILE A 69 -1.37 6.41 16.54
CA ILE A 69 -0.63 7.67 16.76
C ILE A 69 -0.76 8.59 15.55
N ALA A 70 -0.56 8.07 14.34
CA ALA A 70 -0.69 8.86 13.11
C ALA A 70 -2.11 9.42 12.89
N ARG A 71 -3.16 8.70 13.34
CA ARG A 71 -4.53 9.22 13.32
C ARG A 71 -4.75 10.30 14.38
N LYS A 72 -4.18 10.13 15.58
CA LYS A 72 -4.27 11.13 16.66
C LYS A 72 -3.60 12.45 16.29
N ASN A 73 -2.43 12.40 15.65
CA ASN A 73 -1.69 13.60 15.24
C ASN A 73 -2.31 14.35 14.05
N LYS A 74 -3.29 13.74 13.36
CA LYS A 74 -4.05 14.38 12.28
C LYS A 74 -5.31 15.11 12.77
N LEU A 75 -5.66 14.92 14.04
CA LEU A 75 -6.76 15.60 14.72
C LEU A 75 -6.25 16.91 15.31
#